data_AF-A0A6A3CKV9-F1
#
_entry.id   AF-A0A6A3CKV9-F1
#
_cell.length_a   1.000
_cell.length_b   1.000
_cell.length_c   1.000
_cell.angle_alpha   90.00
_cell.angle_beta   90.00
_cell.angle_gamma   90.00
#
_symmetry.space_group_name_H-M   'P 1'
#
loop_
_entity.id
_entity.type
_entity.pdbx_description
1 polymer ?
#
loop_
_entity_poly.entity_id
_entity_poly.type
_entity_poly.pdbx_seq_one_letter_code
_entity_poly.pdbx_strand_id
1 'polypeptide(L)'
;MGVRSPVYTRPPTMYLDFTLIPRSEDHQHIPESWNAFAYIIEGEGVFGYQNKTPISANHEVVFGPGDGVSVWNKSSSKTLRFDLIAGQPLNEPVVQYGPFVMNTQAEIDQTIKDYHYSQNGFDMAKYWISH
;
A
#
# COMPACT_ATOMS: atom_id res chain seq x y z
N MET A 1 -15.79 -9.87 1.52
CA MET A 1 -16.86 -9.46 0.59
C MET A 1 -16.49 -9.89 -0.84
N GLY A 2 -17.34 -10.61 -1.57
CA GLY A 2 -17.01 -11.24 -2.87
C GLY A 2 -17.05 -10.30 -4.10
N VAL A 3 -16.73 -9.02 -3.92
CA VAL A 3 -16.81 -8.00 -4.98
C VAL A 3 -15.40 -7.73 -5.51
N ARG A 4 -15.25 -7.69 -6.84
CA ARG A 4 -13.97 -7.43 -7.50
C ARG A 4 -13.97 -6.05 -8.15
N SER A 5 -12.90 -5.29 -7.92
CA SER A 5 -12.69 -3.97 -8.53
C SER A 5 -12.52 -4.09 -10.06
N PRO A 6 -13.03 -3.13 -10.85
CA PRO A 6 -12.75 -3.06 -12.29
C PRO A 6 -11.33 -2.58 -12.61
N VAL A 7 -10.59 -2.06 -11.63
CA VAL A 7 -9.23 -1.54 -11.82
C VAL A 7 -8.27 -2.69 -12.12
N TYR A 8 -7.57 -2.59 -13.24
CA TYR A 8 -6.49 -3.51 -13.59
C TYR A 8 -5.18 -3.09 -12.92
N THR A 9 -4.60 -4.00 -12.13
CA THR A 9 -3.29 -3.81 -11.49
C THR A 9 -2.26 -4.67 -12.21
N ARG A 10 -1.15 -4.08 -12.65
CA ARG A 10 -0.08 -4.82 -13.36
C ARG A 10 0.58 -5.85 -12.43
N PRO A 11 1.24 -5.45 -11.33
CA PRO A 11 1.42 -6.37 -10.22
C PRO A 11 0.05 -6.59 -9.56
N PRO A 12 -0.32 -7.82 -9.20
CA PRO A 12 -1.50 -8.06 -8.40
C PRO A 12 -1.45 -7.26 -7.09
N THR A 13 -2.45 -6.41 -6.85
CA THR A 13 -2.54 -5.54 -5.69
C THR A 13 -3.97 -5.47 -5.18
N MET A 14 -4.11 -5.42 -3.87
CA MET A 14 -5.36 -5.18 -3.14
C MET A 14 -5.21 -3.86 -2.40
N TYR A 15 -6.21 -2.99 -2.55
CA TYR A 15 -6.32 -1.72 -1.84
C TYR A 15 -7.77 -1.59 -1.37
N LEU A 16 -7.97 -1.52 -0.06
CA LEU A 16 -9.29 -1.47 0.56
C LEU A 16 -9.33 -0.39 1.63
N ASP A 17 -10.31 0.52 1.55
CA ASP A 17 -10.63 1.48 2.61
C ASP A 17 -11.69 0.86 3.52
N PHE A 18 -11.31 0.57 4.77
CA PHE A 18 -12.17 -0.02 5.78
C PHE A 18 -12.69 1.04 6.75
N THR A 19 -13.98 0.94 7.07
CA THR A 19 -14.59 1.66 8.19
C THR A 19 -15.30 0.66 9.11
N LEU A 20 -14.74 0.45 10.30
CA LEU A 20 -15.30 -0.42 11.33
C LEU A 20 -16.06 0.40 12.37
N ILE A 21 -17.33 0.05 12.56
CA ILE A 21 -18.18 0.62 13.61
C ILE A 21 -17.69 0.19 15.02
N PRO A 22 -18.05 0.91 16.09
CA PRO A 22 -17.70 0.50 17.45
C PRO A 22 -18.08 -0.95 17.75
N ARG A 23 -17.20 -1.68 18.46
CA ARG A 23 -17.39 -3.09 18.85
C ARG A 23 -17.54 -4.07 17.66
N SER A 24 -17.00 -3.74 16.50
CA SER A 24 -16.96 -4.64 15.35
C SER A 24 -15.58 -5.27 15.15
N GLU A 25 -15.57 -6.36 14.41
CA GLU A 25 -14.38 -7.07 13.97
C GLU A 25 -14.53 -7.46 12.50
N ASP A 26 -13.41 -7.62 11.82
CA ASP A 26 -13.38 -8.17 10.47
C ASP A 26 -12.11 -9.00 10.25
N HIS A 27 -12.19 -9.93 9.30
CA HIS A 27 -11.05 -10.70 8.82
C HIS A 27 -11.00 -10.64 7.30
N GLN A 28 -9.99 -9.95 6.79
CA GLN A 28 -9.75 -9.86 5.36
C GLN A 28 -8.70 -10.89 4.94
N HIS A 29 -9.12 -11.83 4.11
CA HIS A 29 -8.20 -12.79 3.49
C HIS A 29 -7.20 -12.09 2.57
N ILE A 30 -5.93 -12.51 2.67
CA ILE A 30 -4.82 -12.06 1.83
C ILE A 30 -4.05 -13.32 1.43
N PRO A 31 -3.68 -13.48 0.13
CA PRO A 31 -2.83 -14.60 -0.26
C PRO A 31 -1.52 -14.61 0.54
N GLU A 32 -1.12 -15.77 1.06
CA GLU A 32 0.06 -15.92 1.93
C GLU A 32 1.37 -15.44 1.29
N SER A 33 1.43 -15.43 -0.04
CA SER A 33 2.61 -14.98 -0.80
C SER A 33 2.70 -13.47 -0.95
N TRP A 34 1.71 -12.70 -0.47
CA TRP A 34 1.66 -11.25 -0.62
C TRP A 34 2.20 -10.54 0.61
N ASN A 35 2.86 -9.40 0.39
CA ASN A 35 3.17 -8.47 1.47
C ASN A 35 1.92 -7.64 1.77
N ALA A 36 1.69 -7.30 3.05
CA ALA A 36 0.54 -6.50 3.46
C ALA A 36 0.89 -5.53 4.59
N PHE A 37 0.24 -4.36 4.56
CA PHE A 37 0.26 -3.41 5.67
C PHE A 37 -1.09 -2.68 5.77
N ALA A 38 -1.38 -2.14 6.95
CA ALA A 38 -2.50 -1.25 7.17
C ALA A 38 -2.02 0.15 7.58
N TYR A 39 -2.66 1.19 7.04
CA TYR A 39 -2.43 2.57 7.47
C TYR A 39 -3.69 3.12 8.15
N ILE A 40 -3.56 3.48 9.44
CA ILE A 40 -4.71 3.89 10.25
C ILE A 40 -4.96 5.38 10.04
N ILE A 41 -6.13 5.71 9.50
CA ILE A 41 -6.54 7.09 9.18
C ILE A 41 -7.20 7.73 10.41
N GLU A 42 -8.11 7.01 11.06
CA GLU A 42 -8.89 7.54 12.19
C GLU A 42 -9.18 6.44 13.22
N GLY A 43 -9.22 6.82 14.49
CA GLY A 43 -9.55 5.93 15.59
C GLY A 43 -8.36 5.08 16.05
N GLU A 44 -8.66 3.95 16.67
CA GLU A 44 -7.69 2.97 17.12
C GLU A 44 -8.23 1.55 16.94
N GLY A 45 -7.34 0.62 16.61
CA GLY A 45 -7.70 -0.76 16.31
C GLY A 45 -6.67 -1.75 16.84
N VAL A 46 -7.12 -2.96 17.15
CA VAL A 46 -6.20 -4.06 17.44
C VAL A 46 -6.07 -4.89 16.15
N PHE A 47 -4.84 -5.17 15.73
CA PHE A 47 -4.56 -5.89 14.49
C PHE A 47 -3.81 -7.20 14.75
N GLY A 48 -4.13 -8.24 13.96
CA GLY A 48 -3.51 -9.57 14.02
C GLY A 48 -4.05 -10.45 15.14
N TYR A 49 -3.83 -10.08 16.41
CA TYR A 49 -4.28 -10.87 17.57
C TYR A 49 -5.01 -10.00 18.59
N GLN A 50 -6.14 -10.51 19.12
CA GLN A 50 -6.99 -9.77 20.08
C GLN A 50 -6.26 -9.26 21.32
N ASN A 51 -5.18 -9.90 21.76
CA ASN A 51 -4.47 -9.54 23.00
C ASN A 51 -3.37 -8.49 22.80
N LYS A 52 -3.24 -7.91 21.60
CA LYS A 52 -2.30 -6.81 21.35
C LYS A 52 -2.85 -5.47 21.82
N THR A 53 -1.94 -4.54 22.06
CA THR A 53 -2.28 -3.13 22.33
C THR A 53 -2.94 -2.52 21.10
N PRO A 54 -4.00 -1.71 21.27
CA PRO A 54 -4.55 -0.93 20.17
C PRO A 54 -3.48 -0.01 19.56
N ILE A 55 -3.55 0.15 18.25
CA ILE A 55 -2.70 1.05 17.47
C ILE A 55 -3.61 2.20 17.01
N SER A 56 -3.18 3.43 17.27
CA SER A 56 -3.93 4.64 16.95
C SER A 56 -3.66 5.14 15.53
N ALA A 57 -4.45 6.11 15.09
CA ALA A 57 -4.27 6.82 13.84
C ALA A 57 -2.82 7.30 13.59
N ASN A 58 -2.51 7.50 12.31
CA ASN A 58 -1.20 7.94 11.79
C ASN A 58 -0.07 6.92 11.99
N HIS A 59 -0.41 5.65 12.13
CA HIS A 59 0.54 4.55 12.19
C HIS A 59 0.35 3.59 11.02
N GLU A 60 1.47 3.03 10.58
CA GLU A 60 1.54 1.91 9.67
C GLU A 60 1.75 0.62 10.46
N VAL A 61 0.98 -0.41 10.11
CA VAL A 61 1.06 -1.75 10.72
C VAL A 61 1.49 -2.72 9.63
N VAL A 62 2.74 -3.17 9.67
CA VAL A 62 3.27 -4.17 8.73
C VAL A 62 2.93 -5.57 9.23
N PHE A 63 2.39 -6.40 8.35
CA PHE A 63 2.00 -7.77 8.68
C PHE A 63 3.09 -8.77 8.27
N GLY A 64 3.23 -9.83 9.06
CA GLY A 64 4.02 -10.99 8.70
C GLY A 64 3.23 -11.99 7.86
N PRO A 65 3.82 -13.17 7.56
CA PRO A 65 3.14 -14.24 6.83
C PRO A 65 1.84 -14.68 7.52
N GLY A 66 0.81 -14.97 6.73
CA GLY A 66 -0.49 -15.44 7.18
C GLY A 66 -1.51 -15.45 6.04
N ASP A 67 -2.68 -16.02 6.29
CA ASP A 67 -3.79 -16.16 5.33
C ASP A 67 -4.75 -14.96 5.29
N GLY A 68 -4.45 -13.92 6.07
CA GLY A 68 -5.24 -12.71 6.16
C GLY A 68 -4.86 -11.80 7.33
N VAL A 69 -5.65 -10.74 7.49
CA VAL A 69 -5.51 -9.76 8.57
C VAL A 69 -6.83 -9.68 9.31
N SER A 70 -6.76 -9.98 10.61
CA SER A 70 -7.87 -9.73 11.54
C SER A 70 -7.72 -8.38 12.20
N VAL A 71 -8.83 -7.65 12.33
CA VAL A 71 -8.91 -6.34 12.98
C VAL A 71 -10.09 -6.28 13.95
N TRP A 72 -9.88 -5.62 15.08
CA TRP A 72 -10.92 -5.37 16.08
C TRP A 72 -11.00 -3.89 16.43
N ASN A 73 -12.18 -3.29 16.28
CA ASN A 73 -12.51 -2.01 16.88
C ASN A 73 -13.10 -2.24 18.27
N LYS A 74 -12.25 -2.15 19.30
CA LYS A 74 -12.67 -2.30 20.71
C LYS A 74 -13.30 -1.03 21.30
N SER A 75 -13.31 0.07 20.56
CA SER A 75 -13.93 1.30 21.02
C SER A 75 -15.43 1.11 21.26
N SER A 76 -15.95 1.75 22.29
CA SER A 76 -17.40 1.76 22.58
C SER A 76 -18.15 2.84 21.81
N SER A 77 -17.46 3.84 21.26
CA SER A 77 -18.10 5.02 20.67
C SER A 77 -17.44 5.55 19.40
N LYS A 78 -16.17 5.22 19.13
CA LYS A 78 -15.44 5.74 17.96
C LYS A 78 -15.36 4.70 16.84
N THR A 79 -15.51 5.17 15.60
CA THR A 79 -15.22 4.38 14.40
C THR A 79 -13.71 4.23 14.22
N LEU A 80 -13.30 3.15 13.58
CA LEU A 80 -11.93 2.90 13.15
C LEU A 80 -11.92 2.94 11.62
N ARG A 81 -11.10 3.81 11.03
CA ARG A 81 -10.89 3.89 9.59
C ARG A 81 -9.44 3.64 9.24
N PHE A 82 -9.19 2.74 8.29
CA PHE A 82 -7.85 2.39 7.85
C PHE A 82 -7.86 1.90 6.40
N ASP A 83 -6.75 2.10 5.72
CA ASP A 83 -6.49 1.46 4.43
C ASP A 83 -5.73 0.15 4.66
N LEU A 84 -6.14 -0.91 3.99
CA LEU A 84 -5.42 -2.17 3.90
C LEU A 84 -4.86 -2.31 2.48
N ILE A 85 -3.53 -2.37 2.39
CA ILE A 85 -2.81 -2.53 1.13
C ILE A 85 -2.07 -3.85 1.18
N ALA A 86 -2.22 -4.66 0.13
CA ALA A 86 -1.44 -5.87 -0.05
C ALA A 86 -1.06 -6.08 -1.51
N GLY A 87 0.07 -6.74 -1.77
CA GLY A 87 0.50 -6.98 -3.14
C GLY A 87 1.49 -8.12 -3.26
N GLN A 88 1.50 -8.73 -4.44
CA GLN A 88 2.48 -9.75 -4.77
C GLN A 88 3.88 -9.10 -4.88
N PRO A 89 4.89 -9.58 -4.14
CA PRO A 89 6.25 -9.08 -4.27
C PRO A 89 6.78 -9.40 -5.68
N LEU A 90 7.41 -8.41 -6.31
CA LEU A 90 8.04 -8.58 -7.62
C LEU A 90 9.31 -9.45 -7.54
N ASN A 91 9.96 -9.49 -6.38
CA ASN A 91 11.24 -10.18 -6.16
C ASN A 91 12.36 -9.73 -7.11
N GLU A 92 12.31 -8.47 -7.53
CA GLU A 92 13.34 -7.83 -8.35
C GLU A 92 14.12 -6.83 -7.51
N PRO A 93 15.39 -6.54 -7.86
CA PRO A 93 16.14 -5.47 -7.22
C PRO A 93 15.42 -4.13 -7.39
N VAL A 94 15.50 -3.30 -6.35
CA VAL A 94 14.95 -1.94 -6.36
C VAL A 94 16.10 -0.96 -6.18
N VAL A 95 16.33 -0.12 -7.18
CA VAL A 95 17.25 1.02 -7.13
C VAL A 95 16.44 2.28 -7.35
N GLN A 96 16.49 3.21 -6.40
CA GLN A 96 15.72 4.46 -6.44
C GLN A 96 16.65 5.67 -6.42
N TYR A 97 16.36 6.64 -7.29
CA TYR A 97 16.96 7.97 -7.25
C TYR A 97 15.89 9.03 -7.50
N GLY A 98 15.47 9.72 -6.43
CA GLY A 98 14.41 10.71 -6.48
C GLY A 98 13.10 10.12 -7.04
N PRO A 99 12.59 10.63 -8.18
CA PRO A 99 11.34 10.15 -8.80
C PRO A 99 11.52 8.87 -9.64
N PHE A 100 12.75 8.41 -9.86
CA PHE A 100 13.02 7.27 -10.73
C PHE A 100 13.29 6.00 -9.91
N VAL A 101 12.63 4.90 -10.28
CA VAL A 101 12.79 3.57 -9.69
C VAL A 101 13.05 2.58 -10.82
N MET A 102 14.21 1.92 -10.80
CA MET A 102 14.65 0.93 -11.79
C MET A 102 15.27 -0.29 -11.09
N ASN A 103 15.71 -1.30 -11.85
CA ASN A 103 16.31 -2.51 -11.28
C ASN A 103 17.84 -2.40 -11.10
N THR A 104 18.51 -1.50 -11.84
CA THR A 104 19.98 -1.34 -11.76
C THR A 104 20.41 0.13 -11.71
N GLN A 105 21.63 0.40 -11.19
CA GLN A 105 22.20 1.75 -11.19
C GLN A 105 22.44 2.27 -12.62
N ALA A 106 22.80 1.40 -13.57
CA ALA A 106 23.01 1.80 -14.96
C ALA A 106 21.71 2.30 -15.62
N GLU A 107 20.58 1.67 -15.31
CA GLU A 107 19.26 2.13 -15.77
C GLU A 107 18.86 3.47 -15.16
N ILE A 108 19.19 3.72 -13.89
CA ILE A 108 18.99 5.03 -13.26
C ILE A 108 19.83 6.10 -13.98
N ASP A 109 21.12 5.85 -14.19
CA ASP A 109 22.01 6.79 -14.87
C ASP A 109 21.54 7.10 -16.29
N GLN A 110 20.98 6.11 -16.99
CA GLN A 110 20.37 6.29 -18.30
C GLN A 110 19.07 7.10 -18.23
N THR A 111 18.18 6.80 -17.28
CA THR A 111 16.90 7.49 -17.11
C THR A 111 17.11 8.97 -16.79
N ILE A 112 18.13 9.29 -15.97
CA ILE A 112 18.52 10.67 -15.66
C ILE A 112 18.96 11.40 -16.93
N LYS A 113 19.79 10.78 -17.79
CA LYS A 113 20.17 11.34 -19.09
C LYS A 113 18.95 11.56 -19.97
N ASP A 114 18.06 10.59 -20.04
CA ASP A 114 16.87 10.65 -20.88
C ASP A 114 15.92 11.76 -20.47
N TYR A 115 15.76 11.97 -19.16
CA TYR A 115 15.03 13.11 -18.62
C TYR A 115 15.71 14.44 -18.97
N HIS A 116 17.02 14.57 -18.72
CA HIS A 116 17.76 15.81 -18.99
C HIS A 116 17.78 16.20 -20.47
N TYR A 117 17.86 15.23 -21.37
CA TYR A 117 17.87 15.45 -22.82
C TYR A 117 16.48 15.37 -23.46
N SER A 118 15.42 15.12 -22.68
CA SER A 118 14.03 15.00 -23.15
C SER A 118 13.89 13.97 -24.28
N GLN A 119 14.26 12.73 -24.01
CA GLN A 119 14.21 11.62 -24.98
C GLN A 119 13.66 10.34 -24.33
N ASN A 120 13.43 9.30 -25.14
CA ASN A 120 13.02 7.95 -24.69
C ASN A 120 11.80 7.95 -23.77
N GLY A 121 10.79 8.76 -24.07
CA GLY A 121 9.56 8.90 -23.29
C GLY A 121 9.45 10.22 -22.52
N PHE A 122 10.54 10.99 -22.41
CA PHE A 122 10.53 12.36 -21.86
C PHE A 122 10.48 13.45 -22.93
N ASP A 123 10.15 13.12 -24.18
CA ASP A 123 10.15 14.04 -25.32
C ASP A 123 9.28 15.28 -25.11
N MET A 124 8.18 15.13 -24.37
CA MET A 124 7.24 16.21 -24.05
C MET A 124 7.74 17.14 -22.93
N ALA A 125 8.73 16.73 -22.15
CA ALA A 125 9.24 17.50 -21.01
C ALA A 125 9.89 18.83 -21.44
N LYS A 126 10.42 18.89 -22.66
CA LYS A 126 11.14 20.06 -23.18
C LYS A 126 10.31 21.36 -23.21
N TYR A 127 9.00 21.24 -23.40
CA TYR A 127 8.11 22.39 -23.59
C TYR A 127 6.91 22.41 -22.63
N TRP A 128 6.78 21.38 -21.79
CA TRP A 128 5.63 21.26 -20.89
C TRP A 128 5.79 22.16 -19.66
N ILE A 129 4.75 22.93 -19.38
CA ILE A 129 4.59 23.75 -18.18
C ILE A 129 3.14 23.59 -17.74
N SER A 130 2.91 23.24 -16.47
CA SER A 130 1.55 23.22 -15.90
C SER A 130 0.99 24.64 -15.76
N HIS A 131 -0.30 24.81 -16.06
CA HIS A 131 -1.04 26.05 -15.86
C HIS A 131 -1.32 26.34 -14.38
#